data_AF-A0AAD2YNW6-F1
#
_entry.id   AF-A0AAD2YNW6-F1
#
_cell.length_a   1.000
_cell.length_b   1.000
_cell.length_c   1.000
_cell.angle_alpha   90.00
_cell.angle_beta   90.00
_cell.angle_gamma   90.00
#
_symmetry.space_group_name_H-M   'P 1'
#
loop_
_entity.id
_entity.type
_entity.pdbx_description
1 polymer ?
#
loop_
_entity_poly.entity_id
_entity_poly.type
_entity_poly.pdbx_seq_one_letter_code
_entity_poly.pdbx_strand_id
1 'polypeptide(L)'
;MIDLKTKQAFWAEQLPIFKENYWIPEHLDVLEFDMNGGCFDIAEGVKTDLSEEDLFDIYHRVNSGWAMWKKAVDFMKSKVPTWISVTDELPPTDIMVLICWADAPDVTPEQDYMTIDEDLNSVWANYQNDPPSHWMHFNKVPSVKVTSGFKYQIQPIELPENLFNWFHPDIELFNTIEEGDEAYTQEQWEQLKLNLRVEIETQLLDYNEIPNVPEDAVVWPNWKPEPPEKGLFLIAAFDSEDGPVLWWANPKAESKEK
;
A
#
# COMPACT_ATOMS: atom_id res chain seq x y z
N MET A 1 4.96 -25.12 13.56
CA MET A 1 4.23 -25.47 12.32
C MET A 1 2.76 -25.21 12.61
N ILE A 2 2.08 -24.32 11.89
CA ILE A 2 0.65 -24.02 12.13
C ILE A 2 -0.16 -25.26 11.71
N ASP A 3 -1.04 -25.73 12.58
CA ASP A 3 -1.85 -26.92 12.33
C ASP A 3 -2.96 -26.66 11.29
N LEU A 4 -3.47 -27.74 10.69
CA LEU A 4 -4.45 -27.64 9.60
C LEU A 4 -5.76 -26.97 10.04
N LYS A 5 -6.22 -27.17 11.28
CA LYS A 5 -7.47 -26.53 11.74
C LYS A 5 -7.31 -25.03 11.84
N THR A 6 -6.17 -24.56 12.32
CA THR A 6 -5.86 -23.12 12.37
C THR A 6 -5.82 -22.52 10.96
N LYS A 7 -5.22 -23.21 9.99
CA LYS A 7 -5.23 -22.77 8.58
C LYS A 7 -6.64 -22.77 7.98
N GLN A 8 -7.44 -23.80 8.24
CA GLN A 8 -8.82 -23.92 7.77
C GLN A 8 -9.72 -22.83 8.34
N ALA A 9 -9.56 -22.47 9.63
CA ALA A 9 -10.29 -21.36 10.24
C ALA A 9 -9.97 -20.04 9.53
N PHE A 10 -8.68 -19.79 9.27
CA PHE A 10 -8.24 -18.62 8.50
C PHE A 10 -8.82 -18.61 7.08
N TRP A 11 -8.80 -19.74 6.36
CA TRP A 11 -9.39 -19.82 5.02
C TRP A 11 -10.90 -19.63 5.05
N ALA A 12 -11.61 -20.21 6.01
CA ALA A 12 -13.06 -20.04 6.14
C ALA A 12 -13.47 -18.59 6.41
N GLU A 13 -12.65 -17.85 7.18
CA GLU A 13 -12.83 -16.41 7.43
C GLU A 13 -12.57 -15.57 6.17
N GLN A 14 -11.48 -15.88 5.44
CA GLN A 14 -10.96 -15.02 4.38
C GLN A 14 -11.52 -15.34 2.99
N LEU A 15 -11.94 -16.58 2.74
CA LEU A 15 -12.41 -17.03 1.43
C LEU A 15 -13.65 -16.25 0.93
N PRO A 16 -14.68 -15.96 1.75
CA PRO A 16 -15.82 -15.16 1.30
C PRO A 16 -15.41 -13.75 0.88
N ILE A 17 -14.53 -13.11 1.66
CA ILE A 17 -14.03 -11.75 1.40
C ILE A 17 -13.22 -11.72 0.11
N PHE A 18 -12.34 -12.72 -0.07
CA PHE A 18 -11.58 -12.86 -1.30
C PHE A 18 -12.49 -13.03 -2.53
N LYS A 19 -13.52 -13.89 -2.44
CA LYS A 19 -14.46 -14.12 -3.55
C LYS A 19 -15.28 -12.87 -3.88
N GLU A 20 -15.73 -12.13 -2.88
CA GLU A 20 -16.48 -10.88 -3.05
C GLU A 20 -15.66 -9.79 -3.73
N ASN A 21 -14.36 -9.72 -3.43
CA ASN A 21 -13.45 -8.68 -3.94
C ASN A 21 -12.60 -9.14 -5.14
N TYR A 22 -12.83 -10.34 -5.66
CA TYR A 22 -12.08 -10.84 -6.80
C TYR A 22 -12.57 -10.19 -8.10
N TRP A 23 -11.66 -9.57 -8.85
CA TRP A 23 -12.01 -8.66 -9.96
C TRP A 23 -12.58 -9.35 -11.21
N ILE A 24 -12.57 -10.70 -11.30
CA ILE A 24 -13.27 -11.47 -12.35
C ILE A 24 -14.10 -12.58 -11.70
N PRO A 25 -15.30 -12.28 -11.20
CA PRO A 25 -16.12 -13.25 -10.46
C PRO A 25 -16.41 -14.54 -11.24
N GLU A 26 -16.56 -14.47 -12.56
CA GLU A 26 -16.87 -15.61 -13.43
C GLU A 26 -15.77 -16.69 -13.43
N HIS A 27 -14.52 -16.31 -13.13
CA HIS A 27 -13.43 -17.27 -12.97
C HIS A 27 -13.65 -18.23 -11.80
N LEU A 28 -14.41 -17.81 -10.78
CA LEU A 28 -14.68 -18.63 -9.62
C LEU A 28 -15.76 -19.68 -9.88
N ASP A 29 -16.57 -19.53 -10.95
CA ASP A 29 -17.65 -20.45 -11.29
C ASP A 29 -17.16 -21.82 -11.75
N VAL A 30 -15.91 -21.88 -12.25
CA VAL A 30 -15.27 -23.11 -12.73
C VAL A 30 -14.31 -23.73 -11.71
N LEU A 31 -14.20 -23.13 -10.53
CA LEU A 31 -13.25 -23.54 -9.50
C LEU A 31 -13.95 -23.93 -8.20
N GLU A 32 -13.41 -24.94 -7.53
CA GLU A 32 -13.78 -25.31 -6.16
C GLU A 32 -12.61 -25.08 -5.21
N PHE A 33 -12.90 -24.78 -3.94
CA PHE A 33 -11.84 -24.53 -2.97
C PHE A 33 -11.55 -25.79 -2.16
N ASP A 34 -10.33 -26.32 -2.25
CA ASP A 34 -9.89 -27.45 -1.43
C ASP A 34 -9.49 -26.95 -0.02
N MET A 35 -10.32 -27.29 0.97
CA MET A 35 -10.07 -26.97 2.38
C MET A 35 -8.93 -27.78 3.01
N ASN A 36 -8.32 -28.74 2.30
CA ASN A 36 -7.15 -29.46 2.77
C ASN A 36 -5.86 -28.85 2.22
N GLY A 37 -5.83 -28.51 0.93
CA GLY A 37 -4.72 -27.85 0.24
C GLY A 37 -4.66 -26.34 0.49
N GLY A 38 -5.81 -25.69 0.74
CA GLY A 38 -5.89 -24.24 0.93
C GLY A 38 -5.70 -23.47 -0.37
N CYS A 39 -6.14 -24.04 -1.48
CA CYS A 39 -6.09 -23.53 -2.85
C CYS A 39 -7.36 -23.88 -3.60
N PHE A 40 -7.56 -23.26 -4.75
CA PHE A 40 -8.61 -23.61 -5.68
C PHE A 40 -8.15 -24.76 -6.57
N ASP A 41 -9.06 -25.64 -6.94
CA ASP A 41 -8.93 -26.66 -7.97
C ASP A 41 -10.01 -26.46 -9.03
N ILE A 42 -9.81 -27.00 -10.23
CA ILE A 42 -10.83 -27.00 -11.28
C ILE A 42 -11.95 -27.94 -10.84
N ALA A 43 -13.18 -27.43 -10.79
CA ALA A 43 -14.31 -28.19 -10.28
C ALA A 43 -14.56 -29.46 -11.11
N GLU A 44 -14.71 -30.61 -10.44
CA GLU A 44 -14.91 -31.89 -11.11
C GLU A 44 -16.22 -31.88 -11.92
N GLY A 45 -16.12 -32.16 -13.23
CA GLY A 45 -17.28 -32.20 -14.11
C GLY A 45 -17.88 -30.83 -14.45
N VAL A 46 -17.10 -29.75 -14.32
CA VAL A 46 -17.51 -28.41 -14.74
C VAL A 46 -18.03 -28.41 -16.18
N LYS A 47 -19.23 -27.87 -16.38
CA LYS A 47 -19.80 -27.68 -17.72
C LYS A 47 -19.55 -26.25 -18.15
N THR A 48 -18.63 -26.09 -19.09
CA THR A 48 -18.19 -24.81 -19.59
C THR A 48 -17.82 -24.93 -21.07
N ASP A 49 -17.95 -23.83 -21.80
CA ASP A 49 -17.53 -23.73 -23.20
C ASP A 49 -16.05 -23.31 -23.32
N LEU A 50 -15.37 -23.10 -22.18
CA LEU A 50 -13.96 -22.75 -22.10
C LEU A 50 -13.05 -23.91 -22.52
N SER A 51 -11.91 -23.59 -23.14
CA SER A 51 -10.89 -24.58 -23.46
C SER A 51 -10.13 -25.05 -22.21
N GLU A 52 -9.40 -26.17 -22.32
CA GLU A 52 -8.53 -26.64 -21.24
C GLU A 52 -7.43 -25.62 -20.89
N GLU A 53 -6.93 -24.87 -21.88
CA GLU A 53 -5.94 -23.81 -21.70
C GLU A 53 -6.53 -22.64 -20.91
N ASP A 54 -7.73 -22.20 -21.26
CA ASP A 54 -8.45 -21.13 -20.52
C ASP A 54 -8.70 -21.54 -19.07
N LEU A 55 -9.12 -22.79 -18.83
CA LEU A 55 -9.33 -23.32 -17.49
C LEU A 55 -8.04 -23.35 -16.66
N PHE A 56 -6.93 -23.69 -17.30
CA PHE A 56 -5.62 -23.71 -16.65
C PHE A 56 -5.13 -22.31 -16.30
N ASP A 57 -5.34 -21.35 -17.21
CA ASP A 57 -5.03 -19.93 -16.98
C ASP A 57 -5.88 -19.34 -15.85
N ILE A 58 -7.18 -19.65 -15.82
CA ILE A 58 -8.09 -19.27 -14.73
C ILE A 58 -7.61 -19.85 -13.40
N TYR A 59 -7.34 -21.17 -13.35
CA TYR A 59 -6.82 -21.85 -12.17
C TYR A 59 -5.56 -21.17 -11.63
N HIS A 60 -4.59 -20.87 -12.49
CA HIS A 60 -3.34 -20.22 -12.08
C HIS A 60 -3.53 -18.79 -11.62
N ARG A 61 -4.36 -18.02 -12.31
CA ARG A 61 -4.63 -16.62 -11.98
C ARG A 61 -5.32 -16.49 -10.63
N VAL A 62 -6.38 -17.28 -10.40
CA VAL A 62 -7.13 -17.26 -9.14
C VAL A 62 -6.24 -17.73 -7.98
N ASN A 63 -5.47 -18.81 -8.16
CA ASN A 63 -4.57 -19.27 -7.10
C ASN A 63 -3.43 -18.31 -6.79
N SER A 64 -2.90 -17.60 -7.79
CA SER A 64 -1.91 -16.54 -7.58
C SER A 64 -2.50 -15.39 -6.77
N GLY A 65 -3.69 -14.92 -7.15
CA GLY A 65 -4.44 -13.90 -6.40
C GLY A 65 -4.71 -14.33 -4.96
N TRP A 66 -5.17 -15.56 -4.75
CA TRP A 66 -5.42 -16.13 -3.43
C TRP A 66 -4.14 -16.22 -2.59
N ALA A 67 -3.01 -16.62 -3.19
CA ALA A 67 -1.73 -16.66 -2.48
C ALA A 67 -1.27 -15.25 -2.04
N MET A 68 -1.48 -14.24 -2.88
CA MET A 68 -1.17 -12.84 -2.54
C MET A 68 -2.12 -12.30 -1.47
N TRP A 69 -3.41 -12.59 -1.56
CA TRP A 69 -4.42 -12.20 -0.55
C TRP A 69 -4.02 -12.70 0.84
N LYS A 70 -3.73 -13.99 0.99
CA LYS A 70 -3.34 -14.57 2.28
C LYS A 70 -2.11 -13.87 2.86
N LYS A 71 -1.09 -13.61 2.04
CA LYS A 71 0.11 -12.88 2.47
C LYS A 71 -0.20 -11.44 2.88
N ALA A 72 -1.08 -10.75 2.15
CA ALA A 72 -1.49 -9.40 2.48
C ALA A 72 -2.25 -9.36 3.81
N VAL A 73 -3.17 -10.29 4.04
CA VAL A 73 -3.91 -10.39 5.32
C VAL A 73 -2.97 -10.71 6.47
N ASP A 74 -2.06 -11.68 6.31
CA ASP A 74 -1.06 -12.01 7.34
C ASP A 74 -0.15 -10.82 7.63
N PHE A 75 0.30 -10.11 6.59
CA PHE A 75 1.05 -8.88 6.73
C PHE A 75 0.25 -7.81 7.48
N MET A 76 -1.01 -7.58 7.12
CA MET A 76 -1.87 -6.60 7.80
C MET A 76 -2.15 -6.99 9.24
N LYS A 77 -2.40 -8.27 9.55
CA LYS A 77 -2.53 -8.78 10.92
C LYS A 77 -1.23 -8.54 11.72
N SER A 78 -0.06 -8.65 11.09
CA SER A 78 1.22 -8.27 11.73
C SER A 78 1.39 -6.77 11.97
N LYS A 79 0.59 -5.93 11.31
CA LYS A 79 0.58 -4.47 11.50
C LYS A 79 -0.48 -3.98 12.48
N VAL A 80 -1.50 -4.79 12.79
CA VAL A 80 -2.49 -4.44 13.82
C VAL A 80 -1.82 -4.57 15.19
N PRO A 81 -1.64 -3.46 15.92
CA PRO A 81 -1.03 -3.53 17.23
C PRO A 81 -1.95 -4.31 18.18
N THR A 82 -1.41 -5.33 18.83
CA THR A 82 -2.15 -6.21 19.74
C THR A 82 -1.79 -5.85 21.19
N TRP A 83 -2.77 -5.85 22.08
CA TRP A 83 -2.55 -5.72 23.52
C TRP A 83 -1.88 -7.00 24.06
N ILE A 84 -0.76 -6.84 24.74
CA ILE A 84 0.08 -7.86 25.35
C ILE A 84 -0.08 -7.74 26.86
N SER A 85 -0.44 -8.81 27.54
CA SER A 85 -0.53 -8.80 29.01
C SER A 85 0.87 -8.64 29.62
N VAL A 86 1.00 -7.79 30.64
CA VAL A 86 2.27 -7.64 31.38
C VAL A 86 2.71 -8.93 32.09
N THR A 87 1.78 -9.86 32.32
CA THR A 87 2.07 -11.18 32.89
C THR A 87 2.72 -12.12 31.89
N ASP A 88 2.45 -11.91 30.61
CA ASP A 88 2.92 -12.77 29.53
C ASP A 88 4.29 -12.28 29.05
N GLU A 89 4.42 -10.97 28.87
CA GLU A 89 5.65 -10.32 28.41
C GLU A 89 5.70 -8.87 28.92
N LEU A 90 6.86 -8.42 29.39
CA LEU A 90 7.09 -7.00 29.70
C LEU A 90 7.65 -6.28 28.46
N PRO A 91 7.32 -5.00 28.25
CA PRO A 91 7.89 -4.26 27.14
C PRO A 91 9.39 -4.03 27.35
N PRO A 92 10.16 -3.77 26.26
CA PRO A 92 11.55 -3.41 26.38
C PRO A 92 11.76 -2.14 27.21
N THR A 93 12.85 -2.11 28.00
CA THR A 93 13.25 -0.93 28.77
C THR A 93 13.50 0.27 27.84
N ASP A 94 13.13 1.45 28.31
CA ASP A 94 13.28 2.75 27.64
C ASP A 94 12.55 2.87 26.29
N ILE A 95 11.55 2.03 26.05
CA ILE A 95 10.66 2.12 24.88
C ILE A 95 9.27 2.58 25.31
N MET A 96 8.79 3.66 24.69
CA MET A 96 7.43 4.16 24.87
C MET A 96 6.40 3.18 24.29
N VAL A 97 5.40 2.85 25.08
CA VAL A 97 4.29 1.94 24.76
C VAL A 97 2.96 2.58 25.14
N LEU A 98 1.85 2.07 24.59
CA LEU A 98 0.53 2.36 25.16
C LEU A 98 0.21 1.33 26.23
N ILE A 99 -0.48 1.74 27.29
CA ILE A 99 -0.83 0.91 28.44
C ILE A 99 -2.33 1.01 28.75
N CYS A 100 -2.90 -0.07 29.29
CA CYS A 100 -4.29 -0.08 29.77
C CYS A 100 -4.53 -1.09 30.92
N TRP A 101 -5.72 -0.98 31.54
CA TRP A 101 -6.14 -1.78 32.69
C TRP A 101 -7.35 -2.66 32.34
N ALA A 102 -7.28 -3.94 32.67
CA ALA A 102 -8.28 -4.95 32.30
C ALA A 102 -9.62 -4.74 32.99
N ASP A 103 -9.62 -4.09 34.15
CA ASP A 103 -10.80 -3.66 34.90
C ASP A 103 -11.37 -2.31 34.42
N ALA A 104 -10.67 -1.62 33.51
CA ALA A 104 -11.09 -0.36 32.91
C ALA A 104 -10.84 -0.32 31.37
N PRO A 105 -11.43 -1.25 30.58
CA PRO A 105 -11.17 -1.37 29.14
C PRO A 105 -11.69 -0.18 28.32
N ASP A 106 -12.63 0.59 28.86
CA ASP A 106 -13.25 1.74 28.20
C ASP A 106 -12.44 3.04 28.37
N VAL A 107 -11.37 3.02 29.17
CA VAL A 107 -10.50 4.18 29.40
C VAL A 107 -9.52 4.33 28.24
N THR A 108 -9.35 5.57 27.76
CA THR A 108 -8.35 5.89 26.74
C THR A 108 -6.96 5.43 27.19
N PRO A 109 -6.24 4.63 26.39
CA PRO A 109 -4.93 4.14 26.78
C PRO A 109 -3.92 5.25 26.99
N GLU A 110 -3.06 5.09 28.00
CA GLU A 110 -2.02 6.05 28.36
C GLU A 110 -0.67 5.66 27.76
N GLN A 111 0.29 6.58 27.73
CA GLN A 111 1.66 6.31 27.29
C GLN A 111 2.59 6.15 28.49
N ASP A 112 3.38 5.08 28.51
CA ASP A 112 4.40 4.87 29.53
C ASP A 112 5.59 4.07 28.97
N TYR A 113 6.63 3.86 29.78
CA TYR A 113 7.80 3.03 29.45
C TYR A 113 8.35 2.34 30.69
N MET A 114 9.07 1.23 30.48
CA MET A 114 9.81 0.54 31.54
C MET A 114 11.17 1.21 31.74
N THR A 115 11.58 1.45 32.97
CA THR A 115 12.91 1.93 33.35
C THR A 115 13.53 1.03 34.41
N ILE A 116 14.79 1.29 34.78
CA ILE A 116 15.51 0.55 35.81
C ILE A 116 15.70 1.46 37.03
N ASP A 117 15.26 1.00 38.20
CA ASP A 117 15.44 1.73 39.46
C ASP A 117 16.87 1.59 40.03
N GLU A 118 17.13 2.22 41.19
CA GLU A 118 18.43 2.17 41.87
C GLU A 118 18.82 0.76 42.32
N ASP A 119 17.84 -0.12 42.51
CA ASP A 119 18.01 -1.52 42.93
C ASP A 119 18.08 -2.49 41.73
N LEU A 120 18.18 -1.97 40.50
CA LEU A 120 18.21 -2.71 39.23
C LEU A 120 16.91 -3.47 38.89
N ASN A 121 15.78 -3.10 39.48
CA ASN A 121 14.48 -3.66 39.12
C ASN A 121 13.88 -2.92 37.93
N SER A 122 13.20 -3.66 37.05
CA SER A 122 12.40 -3.07 35.97
C SER A 122 11.08 -2.55 36.55
N VAL A 123 10.86 -1.24 36.43
CA VAL A 123 9.69 -0.53 36.96
C VAL A 123 9.07 0.36 35.89
N TRP A 124 7.76 0.62 36.00
CA TRP A 124 7.09 1.61 35.15
C TRP A 124 7.53 3.02 35.53
N ALA A 125 7.95 3.82 34.55
CA ALA A 125 8.57 5.11 34.80
C ALA A 125 7.59 6.15 35.38
N ASN A 126 6.31 6.09 34.99
CA ASN A 126 5.31 7.06 35.40
C ASN A 126 4.29 6.53 36.44
N TYR A 127 4.40 5.28 36.90
CA TYR A 127 3.41 4.66 37.79
C TYR A 127 4.02 3.97 39.01
N GLN A 128 3.53 4.33 40.21
CA GLN A 128 4.04 3.80 41.50
C GLN A 128 3.05 2.92 42.27
N ASN A 129 1.73 2.97 42.00
CA ASN A 129 0.72 2.35 42.88
C ASN A 129 -0.27 1.39 42.19
N ASP A 130 -0.40 1.39 40.86
CA ASP A 130 -1.28 0.48 40.12
C ASP A 130 -0.68 0.19 38.73
N PRO A 131 0.10 -0.89 38.56
CA PRO A 131 0.76 -1.18 37.29
C PRO A 131 -0.29 -1.56 36.23
N PRO A 132 -0.06 -1.18 34.96
CA PRO A 132 -0.97 -1.54 33.88
C PRO A 132 -1.06 -3.05 33.71
N SER A 133 -2.21 -3.51 33.26
CA SER A 133 -2.45 -4.94 33.00
C SER A 133 -1.97 -5.37 31.62
N HIS A 134 -2.01 -4.46 30.65
CA HIS A 134 -1.64 -4.73 29.27
C HIS A 134 -0.88 -3.54 28.70
N TRP A 135 0.00 -3.85 27.77
CA TRP A 135 0.70 -2.87 26.95
C TRP A 135 0.57 -3.24 25.49
N MET A 136 0.68 -2.28 24.59
CA MET A 136 0.85 -2.53 23.17
C MET A 136 2.01 -1.67 22.71
N HIS A 137 2.77 -2.16 21.72
CA HIS A 137 3.72 -1.30 21.05
C HIS A 137 3.02 0.01 20.68
N PHE A 138 3.67 1.13 20.99
CA PHE A 138 3.32 2.39 20.36
C PHE A 138 3.71 2.27 18.88
N ASN A 139 2.94 1.48 18.14
CA ASN A 139 2.80 1.69 16.72
C ASN A 139 2.28 3.11 16.70
N LYS A 140 3.09 4.07 16.23
CA LYS A 140 2.50 5.19 15.54
C LYS A 140 1.49 4.52 14.62
N VAL A 141 0.20 4.67 14.91
CA VAL A 141 -0.80 4.71 13.86
C VAL A 141 -0.07 5.50 12.77
N PRO A 142 -0.05 5.08 11.51
CA PRO A 142 -0.20 6.09 10.49
C PRO A 142 -1.56 6.71 10.80
N SER A 143 -1.60 7.54 11.86
CA SER A 143 -2.14 8.86 11.77
C SER A 143 -1.83 9.20 10.33
N VAL A 144 -2.88 9.44 9.56
CA VAL A 144 -2.81 10.51 8.61
C VAL A 144 -2.24 11.66 9.43
N LYS A 145 -0.91 11.67 9.47
CA LYS A 145 -0.18 12.84 9.79
C LYS A 145 -0.52 13.61 8.55
N VAL A 146 -1.45 14.55 8.73
CA VAL A 146 -1.10 15.90 8.33
C VAL A 146 0.23 16.16 9.01
N THR A 147 1.29 15.69 8.38
CA THR A 147 2.62 15.80 8.91
C THR A 147 3.01 17.18 8.54
N SER A 148 2.75 18.09 9.46
CA SER A 148 3.52 19.31 9.64
C SER A 148 5.00 19.01 9.97
N GLY A 149 5.58 17.91 9.44
CA GLY A 149 6.96 17.47 9.72
C GLY A 149 7.53 16.30 8.90
N PHE A 150 6.77 15.57 8.06
CA PHE A 150 7.34 14.61 7.10
C PHE A 150 7.66 15.42 5.87
N LYS A 151 8.92 15.80 5.71
CA LYS A 151 9.41 16.44 4.50
C LYS A 151 9.60 15.37 3.41
N TYR A 152 8.55 14.62 3.09
CA TYR A 152 8.56 13.82 1.88
C TYR A 152 8.28 14.77 0.72
N GLN A 153 9.25 14.85 -0.19
CA GLN A 153 9.08 15.47 -1.49
C GLN A 153 9.49 14.42 -2.49
N ILE A 154 8.67 14.23 -3.52
CA ILE A 154 8.99 13.33 -4.62
C ILE A 154 10.38 13.64 -5.18
N GLN A 155 11.16 12.60 -5.46
CA GLN A 155 12.55 12.69 -5.92
C GLN A 155 12.65 12.15 -7.34
N PRO A 156 13.61 12.64 -8.15
CA PRO A 156 13.85 12.07 -9.47
C PRO A 156 14.32 10.61 -9.36
N ILE A 157 13.88 9.78 -10.30
CA ILE A 157 14.34 8.40 -10.46
C ILE A 157 14.86 8.16 -11.87
N GLU A 158 15.54 7.03 -12.06
CA GLU A 158 15.90 6.58 -13.40
C GLU A 158 14.64 6.23 -14.19
N LEU A 159 14.51 6.82 -15.38
CA LEU A 159 13.36 6.59 -16.25
C LEU A 159 13.39 5.18 -16.83
N PRO A 160 12.22 4.51 -16.91
CA PRO A 160 12.13 3.20 -17.56
C PRO A 160 12.42 3.31 -19.06
N GLU A 161 12.67 2.15 -19.69
CA GLU A 161 12.91 2.09 -21.13
C GLU A 161 11.69 2.49 -21.97
N ASN A 162 10.47 2.34 -21.44
CA ASN A 162 9.23 2.73 -22.10
C ASN A 162 8.44 3.70 -21.20
N LEU A 163 8.13 4.89 -21.75
CA LEU A 163 7.39 5.94 -21.05
C LEU A 163 5.90 5.99 -21.39
N PHE A 164 5.39 5.14 -22.29
CA PHE A 164 3.98 5.15 -22.65
C PHE A 164 3.09 4.82 -21.44
N ASN A 165 2.20 5.74 -21.07
CA ASN A 165 1.31 5.66 -19.89
C ASN A 165 2.04 5.33 -18.58
N TRP A 166 3.21 5.94 -18.41
CA TRP A 166 4.03 5.81 -17.21
C TRP A 166 3.72 6.91 -16.19
N PHE A 167 3.64 6.52 -14.93
CA PHE A 167 3.57 7.42 -13.78
C PHE A 167 4.68 7.06 -12.80
N HIS A 168 5.25 8.08 -12.16
CA HIS A 168 6.21 7.87 -11.08
C HIS A 168 5.57 7.02 -9.98
N PRO A 169 6.23 5.96 -9.47
CA PRO A 169 5.63 5.02 -8.52
C PRO A 169 5.11 5.71 -7.25
N ASP A 170 5.81 6.75 -6.79
CA ASP A 170 5.34 7.51 -5.62
C ASP A 170 4.03 8.26 -5.86
N ILE A 171 3.63 8.57 -7.12
CA ILE A 171 2.30 9.14 -7.38
C ILE A 171 1.21 8.19 -6.89
N GLU A 172 1.35 6.88 -7.09
CA GLU A 172 0.38 5.88 -6.62
C GLU A 172 0.17 5.94 -5.10
N LEU A 173 1.24 6.19 -4.34
CA LEU A 173 1.20 6.30 -2.88
C LEU A 173 0.51 7.56 -2.37
N PHE A 174 0.49 8.62 -3.20
CA PHE A 174 -0.04 9.94 -2.85
C PHE A 174 -1.24 10.35 -3.71
N ASN A 175 -1.76 9.40 -4.49
CA ASN A 175 -2.78 9.64 -5.48
C ASN A 175 -4.08 10.12 -4.82
N THR A 176 -4.78 11.02 -5.50
CA THR A 176 -6.01 11.66 -5.03
C THR A 176 -7.19 11.43 -5.96
N ILE A 177 -6.98 10.76 -7.10
CA ILE A 177 -8.01 10.35 -8.04
C ILE A 177 -8.62 9.01 -7.63
N GLU A 178 -9.94 8.85 -7.75
CA GLU A 178 -10.64 7.62 -7.39
C GLU A 178 -10.65 6.60 -8.55
N GLU A 179 -10.92 5.33 -8.25
CA GLU A 179 -10.99 4.29 -9.27
C GLU A 179 -12.17 4.55 -10.23
N GLY A 180 -11.86 4.72 -11.52
CA GLY A 180 -12.85 5.00 -12.56
C GLY A 180 -13.00 6.48 -12.95
N ASP A 181 -12.33 7.39 -12.25
CA ASP A 181 -12.25 8.80 -12.66
C ASP A 181 -11.27 8.98 -13.83
N GLU A 182 -11.70 9.70 -14.86
CA GLU A 182 -10.88 9.97 -16.06
C GLU A 182 -9.96 11.20 -15.89
N ALA A 183 -10.22 12.05 -14.88
CA ALA A 183 -9.45 13.27 -14.63
C ALA A 183 -9.51 13.72 -13.17
N TYR A 184 -8.49 14.45 -12.73
CA TYR A 184 -8.47 15.09 -11.40
C TYR A 184 -9.43 16.29 -11.38
N THR A 185 -10.24 16.41 -10.33
CA THR A 185 -10.85 17.70 -9.98
C THR A 185 -9.78 18.70 -9.57
N GLN A 186 -10.12 19.99 -9.59
CA GLN A 186 -9.20 21.05 -9.16
C GLN A 186 -8.71 20.84 -7.72
N GLU A 187 -9.59 20.39 -6.81
CA GLU A 187 -9.22 20.13 -5.41
C GLU A 187 -8.28 18.93 -5.29
N GLN A 188 -8.56 17.81 -5.99
CA GLN A 188 -7.69 16.64 -6.01
C GLN A 188 -6.31 16.98 -6.60
N TRP A 189 -6.27 17.79 -7.66
CA TRP A 189 -5.04 18.24 -8.31
C TRP A 189 -4.15 19.08 -7.37
N GLU A 190 -4.74 20.06 -6.69
CA GLU A 190 -4.00 20.88 -5.72
C GLU A 190 -3.56 20.04 -4.51
N GLN A 191 -4.37 19.09 -4.07
CA GLN A 191 -4.00 18.17 -3.00
C GLN A 191 -2.84 17.24 -3.41
N LEU A 192 -2.80 16.76 -4.65
CA LEU A 192 -1.70 15.96 -5.18
C LEU A 192 -0.38 16.74 -5.14
N LYS A 193 -0.37 17.99 -5.62
CA LYS A 193 0.81 18.88 -5.54
C LYS A 193 1.30 19.07 -4.11
N LEU A 194 0.37 19.24 -3.16
CA LEU A 194 0.68 19.37 -1.74
C LEU A 194 1.28 18.08 -1.16
N ASN A 195 0.71 16.92 -1.50
CA ASN A 195 1.19 15.61 -1.05
C ASN A 195 2.60 15.32 -1.57
N LEU A 196 2.86 15.64 -2.84
CA LEU A 196 4.16 15.44 -3.50
C LEU A 196 5.19 16.55 -3.18
N ARG A 197 4.75 17.67 -2.61
CA ARG A 197 5.53 18.88 -2.30
C ARG A 197 6.26 19.50 -3.50
N VAL A 198 5.61 19.48 -4.65
CA VAL A 198 6.12 20.08 -5.88
C VAL A 198 5.04 20.97 -6.50
N GLU A 199 5.43 21.89 -7.35
CA GLU A 199 4.52 22.33 -8.40
C GLU A 199 4.60 21.33 -9.56
N ILE A 200 3.48 21.10 -10.24
CA ILE A 200 3.43 20.22 -11.41
C ILE A 200 3.18 21.09 -12.64
N GLU A 201 4.11 21.02 -13.58
CA GLU A 201 4.01 21.66 -14.89
C GLU A 201 3.62 20.62 -15.93
N THR A 202 2.52 20.88 -16.65
CA THR A 202 2.02 20.00 -17.70
C THR A 202 2.52 20.48 -19.05
N GLN A 203 3.05 19.58 -19.87
CA GLN A 203 3.49 19.84 -21.23
C GLN A 203 2.73 18.91 -22.18
N LEU A 204 1.93 19.49 -23.06
CA LEU A 204 1.33 18.79 -24.19
C LEU A 204 2.32 18.84 -25.37
N LEU A 205 2.52 17.73 -26.03
CA LEU A 205 3.39 17.58 -27.19
C LEU A 205 2.59 17.13 -28.41
N ASP A 206 3.12 17.42 -29.59
CA ASP A 206 2.75 16.75 -30.82
C ASP A 206 3.59 15.47 -30.96
N TYR A 207 3.03 14.39 -31.53
CA TYR A 207 3.77 13.16 -31.77
C TYR A 207 5.03 13.35 -32.63
N ASN A 208 5.03 14.36 -33.51
CA ASN A 208 6.21 14.71 -34.31
C ASN A 208 7.38 15.23 -33.46
N GLU A 209 7.12 15.64 -32.21
CA GLU A 209 8.15 16.07 -31.25
C GLU A 209 8.79 14.89 -30.51
N ILE A 210 8.21 13.68 -30.63
CA ILE A 210 8.74 12.46 -30.04
C ILE A 210 9.54 11.68 -31.10
N PRO A 211 10.88 11.56 -30.97
CA PRO A 211 11.69 10.91 -31.99
C PRO A 211 11.33 9.44 -32.17
N ASN A 212 11.02 9.06 -33.42
CA ASN A 212 10.74 7.68 -33.84
C ASN A 212 9.51 7.04 -33.16
N VAL A 213 8.56 7.84 -32.70
CA VAL A 213 7.28 7.38 -32.15
C VAL A 213 6.16 7.83 -33.09
N PRO A 214 5.47 6.92 -33.79
CA PRO A 214 4.31 7.28 -34.59
C PRO A 214 3.09 7.63 -33.72
N GLU A 215 2.11 8.32 -34.31
CA GLU A 215 0.88 8.76 -33.63
C GLU A 215 0.04 7.59 -33.09
N ASP A 216 0.09 6.42 -33.74
CA ASP A 216 -0.60 5.20 -33.29
C ASP A 216 0.23 4.35 -32.31
N ALA A 217 1.33 4.90 -31.77
CA ALA A 217 2.24 4.15 -30.91
C ALA A 217 1.66 3.94 -29.50
N VAL A 218 1.61 2.67 -29.10
CA VAL A 218 1.32 2.23 -27.73
C VAL A 218 2.60 1.95 -26.90
N VAL A 219 3.74 2.42 -27.39
CA VAL A 219 5.06 2.32 -26.73
C VAL A 219 5.92 3.51 -27.14
N TRP A 220 6.65 4.09 -26.18
CA TRP A 220 7.61 5.17 -26.37
C TRP A 220 9.01 4.71 -25.92
N PRO A 221 9.65 3.79 -26.70
CA PRO A 221 10.87 3.14 -26.27
C PRO A 221 12.10 4.03 -26.40
N ASN A 222 12.97 4.01 -25.39
CA ASN A 222 14.25 4.70 -25.33
C ASN A 222 14.19 6.23 -25.51
N TRP A 223 12.99 6.81 -25.41
CA TRP A 223 12.83 8.26 -25.40
C TRP A 223 13.02 8.79 -23.99
N LYS A 224 13.89 9.79 -23.85
CA LYS A 224 14.15 10.50 -22.59
C LYS A 224 13.91 11.98 -22.83
N PRO A 225 12.71 12.50 -22.52
CA PRO A 225 12.41 13.91 -22.76
C PRO A 225 13.31 14.80 -21.91
N GLU A 226 13.66 15.96 -22.46
CA GLU A 226 14.36 17.01 -21.71
C GLU A 226 13.35 17.91 -20.99
N PRO A 227 13.62 18.32 -19.74
CA PRO A 227 12.72 19.19 -19.01
C PRO A 227 12.63 20.58 -19.67
N PRO A 228 11.45 21.21 -19.66
CA PRO A 228 11.26 22.55 -20.23
C PRO A 228 12.09 23.61 -19.49
N GLU A 229 12.36 23.40 -18.20
CA GLU A 229 13.20 24.26 -17.38
C GLU A 229 14.21 23.46 -16.54
N LYS A 230 15.34 24.11 -16.22
CA LYS A 230 16.42 23.47 -15.45
C LYS A 230 15.98 23.21 -14.01
N GLY A 231 16.08 21.95 -13.59
CA GLY A 231 15.79 21.51 -12.21
C GLY A 231 14.44 20.83 -12.05
N LEU A 232 13.67 20.73 -13.13
CA LEU A 232 12.48 19.89 -13.21
C LEU A 232 12.88 18.44 -13.53
N PHE A 233 12.04 17.50 -13.11
CA PHE A 233 12.17 16.10 -13.48
C PHE A 233 10.81 15.49 -13.80
N LEU A 234 10.81 14.47 -14.65
CA LEU A 234 9.60 13.85 -15.17
C LEU A 234 8.94 12.99 -14.08
N ILE A 235 7.62 13.15 -13.92
CA ILE A 235 6.81 12.37 -12.97
C ILE A 235 5.62 11.66 -13.61
N ALA A 236 5.21 12.04 -14.82
CA ALA A 236 4.25 11.27 -15.62
C ALA A 236 4.46 11.51 -17.11
N ALA A 237 4.10 10.51 -17.91
CA ALA A 237 4.12 10.52 -19.35
C ALA A 237 2.99 9.63 -19.85
N PHE A 238 1.97 10.18 -20.48
CA PHE A 238 0.79 9.42 -20.92
C PHE A 238 0.19 10.01 -22.18
N ASP A 239 -0.54 9.18 -22.90
CA ASP A 239 -1.24 9.60 -24.11
C ASP A 239 -2.64 10.12 -23.76
N SER A 240 -3.05 11.21 -24.40
CA SER A 240 -4.36 11.83 -24.23
C SER A 240 -5.03 12.02 -25.59
N GLU A 241 -6.32 12.37 -25.62
CA GLU A 241 -7.02 12.64 -26.88
C GLU A 241 -6.38 13.75 -27.72
N ASP A 242 -5.68 14.68 -27.07
CA ASP A 242 -4.99 15.81 -27.71
C ASP A 242 -3.51 15.54 -28.00
N GLY A 243 -3.01 14.33 -27.68
CA GLY A 243 -1.64 13.88 -27.87
C GLY A 243 -0.86 13.60 -26.57
N PRO A 244 0.46 13.37 -26.66
CA PRO A 244 1.31 13.03 -25.53
C PRO A 244 1.41 14.14 -24.48
N VAL A 245 1.15 13.79 -23.22
CA VAL A 245 1.23 14.69 -22.07
C VAL A 245 2.35 14.26 -21.14
N LEU A 246 3.22 15.21 -20.79
CA LEU A 246 4.26 15.05 -19.78
C LEU A 246 3.95 15.90 -18.56
N TRP A 247 4.18 15.36 -17.38
CA TRP A 247 4.15 16.10 -16.12
C TRP A 247 5.55 16.23 -15.55
N TRP A 248 5.93 17.46 -15.25
CA TRP A 248 7.22 17.83 -14.70
C TRP A 248 7.07 18.33 -13.28
N ALA A 249 7.78 17.71 -12.34
CA ALA A 249 7.86 18.15 -10.97
C ALA A 249 8.86 19.29 -10.81
N ASN A 250 8.41 20.39 -10.22
CA ASN A 250 9.22 21.53 -9.81
C ASN A 250 9.31 21.58 -8.27
N PRO A 251 10.47 21.20 -7.68
CA PRO A 251 10.72 21.25 -6.24
C PRO A 251 10.47 22.62 -5.60
N LYS A 252 9.61 22.67 -4.56
CA LYS A 252 9.41 23.90 -3.76
C LYS A 252 10.69 24.27 -3.02
N ALA A 253 11.08 25.55 -3.05
CA ALA A 253 12.39 26.03 -2.62
C ALA A 253 12.76 25.78 -1.14
N GLU A 254 11.82 25.46 -0.25
CA GLU A 254 12.10 25.12 1.16
C GLU A 254 12.91 23.82 1.36
N SER A 255 13.15 23.06 0.28
CA SER A 255 14.04 21.88 0.23
C SER A 255 15.36 22.12 -0.52
N LYS A 256 15.61 23.34 -1.03
CA LYS A 256 16.88 23.71 -1.69
C LYS A 256 17.98 24.11 -0.69
N GLU A 257 17.71 24.08 0.61
CA GLU A 257 18.71 24.35 1.66
C GLU A 257 19.12 23.09 2.44
N LYS A 258 20.38 22.70 2.15
CA LYS A 258 21.32 21.77 2.82
C LYS A 258 21.11 20.26 2.66
#